data_AF-A0A954X6I5-F1
#
_entry.id   AF-A0A954X6I5-F1
#
_cell.length_a   1.000
_cell.length_b   1.000
_cell.length_c   1.000
_cell.angle_alpha   90.00
_cell.angle_beta   90.00
_cell.angle_gamma   90.00
#
_symmetry.space_group_name_H-M   'P 1'
#
loop_
_entity.id
_entity.type
_entity.pdbx_description
1 polymer ?
#
loop_
_entity_poly.entity_id
_entity_poly.type
_entity_poly.pdbx_seq_one_letter_code
_entity_poly.pdbx_strand_id
1 'polypeptide(L)'
;HRFPTRRAPSLKQLLFTDGFRPNSIILWADEGKGVVTDSEQPHLWTFRVEADGGLKFGERYYGPLVVPPAPTTNASAPRRSRPASAADQPAVRPGSDGMTVDNDGRLYVTTRAGLQMFDPTGRLGGVIAKPQEKSLSNVVFGGPKFDTLYVTCTDKVYCRKTKVVGTPYSLKRSETKAP
;
A
#
# COMPACT_ATOMS: atom_id res chain seq x y z
N HIS A 1 -28.43 9.47 37.59
CA HIS A 1 -28.78 8.69 36.39
C HIS A 1 -27.62 7.75 36.02
N ARG A 2 -27.81 6.43 36.17
CA ARG A 2 -26.86 5.42 35.69
C ARG A 2 -27.16 5.11 34.22
N PHE A 3 -26.19 5.30 33.34
CA PHE A 3 -26.29 4.78 31.98
C PHE A 3 -26.26 3.24 32.02
N PRO A 4 -27.16 2.54 31.33
CA PRO A 4 -27.07 1.10 31.22
C PRO A 4 -25.89 0.74 30.31
N THR A 5 -24.88 0.10 30.90
CA THR A 5 -23.81 -0.56 30.14
C THR A 5 -24.40 -1.81 29.48
N ARG A 6 -24.86 -1.69 28.23
CA ARG A 6 -24.93 -2.86 27.35
C ARG A 6 -23.50 -3.38 27.25
N ARG A 7 -23.23 -4.56 27.83
CA ARG A 7 -22.03 -5.33 27.51
C ARG A 7 -21.98 -5.48 25.99
N ALA A 8 -21.09 -4.74 25.35
CA ALA A 8 -20.74 -5.00 23.97
C ALA A 8 -20.29 -6.47 23.89
N PRO A 9 -20.72 -7.24 22.87
CA PRO A 9 -20.15 -8.56 22.64
C PRO A 9 -18.64 -8.38 22.53
N SER A 10 -17.87 -9.24 23.19
CA SER A 10 -16.41 -9.20 23.18
C SER A 10 -15.93 -9.04 21.74
N LEU A 11 -15.38 -7.87 21.41
CA LEU A 11 -14.70 -7.58 20.15
C LEU A 11 -13.46 -8.48 20.06
N LYS A 12 -13.66 -9.76 19.78
CA LYS A 12 -12.62 -10.61 19.19
C LYS A 12 -12.54 -10.20 17.74
N GLN A 13 -11.83 -9.10 17.50
CA GLN A 13 -11.38 -8.65 16.19
C GLN A 13 -10.31 -9.66 15.74
N LEU A 14 -10.75 -10.79 15.20
CA LEU A 14 -9.87 -11.82 14.64
C LEU A 14 -9.17 -11.24 13.42
N LEU A 15 -7.90 -10.85 13.61
CA LEU A 15 -6.99 -10.37 12.57
C LEU A 15 -6.70 -11.55 11.63
N PHE A 16 -7.22 -11.52 10.40
CA PHE A 16 -7.39 -12.72 9.57
C PHE A 16 -6.10 -13.24 8.89
N THR A 17 -4.89 -12.88 9.33
CA THR A 17 -3.70 -13.25 8.56
C THR A 17 -2.46 -13.53 9.41
N ASP A 18 -2.15 -14.82 9.57
CA ASP A 18 -0.82 -15.28 9.98
C ASP A 18 0.08 -15.39 8.73
N GLY A 19 1.39 -15.15 8.89
CA GLY A 19 2.38 -15.46 7.84
C GLY A 19 2.80 -14.31 6.92
N PHE A 20 2.42 -13.06 7.20
CA PHE A 20 3.02 -11.88 6.56
C PHE A 20 3.09 -10.67 7.50
N ARG A 21 3.87 -9.63 7.13
CA ARG A 21 4.05 -8.43 7.96
C ARG A 21 3.26 -7.25 7.36
N PRO A 22 2.00 -7.04 7.78
CA PRO A 22 1.16 -5.97 7.25
C PRO A 22 1.76 -4.59 7.52
N ASN A 23 1.58 -3.66 6.59
CA ASN A 23 1.90 -2.24 6.79
C ASN A 23 0.73 -1.33 6.38
N SER A 24 0.57 -1.04 5.09
CA SER A 24 -0.53 -0.21 4.58
C SER A 24 -1.75 -1.05 4.22
N ILE A 25 -2.94 -0.44 4.34
CA ILE A 25 -4.22 -0.97 3.90
C ILE A 25 -4.99 0.08 3.10
N ILE A 26 -5.74 -0.36 2.10
CA ILE A 26 -6.65 0.47 1.32
C ILE A 26 -7.92 -0.30 0.98
N LEU A 27 -9.06 0.39 0.97
CA LEU A 27 -10.34 -0.16 0.54
C LEU A 27 -10.77 0.50 -0.77
N TRP A 28 -11.48 -0.24 -1.61
CA TRP A 28 -12.15 0.35 -2.77
C TRP A 28 -13.40 1.12 -2.32
N ALA A 29 -13.82 2.07 -3.13
CA ALA A 29 -14.97 2.93 -2.81
C ALA A 29 -16.30 2.19 -2.68
N ASP A 30 -16.40 0.99 -3.25
CA ASP A 30 -17.55 0.09 -3.10
C ASP A 30 -17.52 -0.73 -1.81
N GLU A 31 -16.47 -0.57 -0.99
CA GLU A 31 -16.20 -1.32 0.24
C GLU A 31 -16.18 -2.83 0.06
N GLY A 32 -16.12 -3.37 -1.17
CA GLY A 32 -16.15 -4.81 -1.43
C GLY A 32 -14.77 -5.46 -1.49
N LYS A 33 -13.72 -4.65 -1.63
CA LYS A 33 -12.34 -5.09 -1.80
C LYS A 33 -11.38 -4.27 -0.94
N GLY A 34 -10.43 -4.95 -0.32
CA GLY A 34 -9.32 -4.34 0.42
C GLY A 34 -7.97 -4.91 -0.03
N VAL A 35 -6.93 -4.09 0.00
CA VAL A 35 -5.55 -4.51 -0.26
C VAL A 35 -4.67 -4.13 0.91
N VAL A 36 -3.78 -5.04 1.29
CA VAL A 36 -2.77 -4.87 2.34
C VAL A 36 -1.38 -5.14 1.77
N THR A 37 -0.43 -4.25 2.04
CA THR A 37 0.98 -4.50 1.69
C THR A 37 1.64 -5.45 2.69
N ASP A 38 2.50 -6.34 2.21
CA ASP A 38 3.50 -7.01 3.04
C ASP A 38 4.82 -6.23 3.01
N SER A 39 5.31 -5.78 4.16
CA SER A 39 6.57 -5.02 4.26
C SER A 39 7.82 -5.90 4.10
N GLU A 40 7.67 -7.22 4.16
CA GLU A 40 8.77 -8.18 4.12
C GLU A 40 8.87 -8.89 2.76
N GLN A 41 7.73 -9.11 2.10
CA GLN A 41 7.62 -9.81 0.80
C GLN A 41 7.07 -8.88 -0.28
N PRO A 42 7.38 -9.12 -1.57
CA PRO A 42 6.88 -8.31 -2.68
C PRO A 42 5.41 -8.64 -3.03
N HIS A 43 4.55 -8.77 -2.03
CA HIS A 43 3.16 -9.22 -2.17
C HIS A 43 2.17 -8.13 -1.73
N LEU A 44 1.13 -7.99 -2.53
CA LEU A 44 -0.06 -7.21 -2.21
C LEU A 44 -1.20 -8.20 -1.96
N TRP A 45 -1.60 -8.31 -0.70
CA TRP A 45 -2.66 -9.21 -0.28
C TRP A 45 -4.01 -8.55 -0.52
N THR A 46 -4.82 -9.16 -1.36
CA THR A 46 -6.16 -8.68 -1.71
C THR A 46 -7.18 -9.52 -0.95
N PHE A 47 -8.17 -8.85 -0.39
CA PHE A 47 -9.25 -9.44 0.38
C PHE A 47 -10.59 -8.98 -0.16
N ARG A 48 -11.57 -9.88 -0.13
CA ARG A 48 -12.97 -9.49 -0.20
C ARG A 48 -13.39 -9.00 1.18
N VAL A 49 -14.07 -7.87 1.22
CA VAL A 49 -14.72 -7.36 2.42
C VAL A 49 -16.17 -7.82 2.36
N GLU A 50 -16.62 -8.49 3.40
CA GLU A 50 -17.98 -8.98 3.55
C GLU A 50 -18.90 -7.89 4.10
N ALA A 51 -20.22 -8.09 3.96
CA ALA A 51 -21.22 -7.15 4.46
C ALA A 51 -21.17 -6.96 6.00
N ASP A 52 -20.58 -7.90 6.74
CA ASP A 52 -20.35 -7.80 8.19
C ASP A 52 -19.01 -7.12 8.54
N GLY A 53 -18.27 -6.65 7.54
CA GLY A 53 -16.94 -6.06 7.68
C GLY A 53 -15.80 -7.07 7.81
N GLY A 54 -16.09 -8.38 7.75
CA GLY A 54 -15.08 -9.42 7.75
C GLY A 54 -14.26 -9.45 6.46
N LEU A 55 -13.01 -9.92 6.55
CA LEU A 55 -12.14 -10.12 5.39
C LEU A 55 -12.10 -11.62 5.01
N LYS A 56 -12.26 -11.93 3.72
CA LYS A 56 -12.15 -13.28 3.18
C LYS A 56 -11.32 -13.31 1.91
N PHE A 57 -10.94 -14.52 1.49
CA PHE A 57 -10.25 -14.80 0.22
C PHE A 57 -8.94 -14.02 0.06
N GLY A 58 -8.07 -14.08 1.07
CA GLY A 58 -6.74 -13.47 1.02
C GLY A 58 -5.89 -14.07 -0.09
N GLU A 59 -5.68 -13.33 -1.17
CA GLU A 59 -4.94 -13.80 -2.34
C GLU A 59 -3.95 -12.76 -2.87
N ARG A 60 -3.02 -13.23 -3.70
CA ARG A 60 -1.99 -12.41 -4.36
C ARG A 60 -2.48 -12.01 -5.76
N TYR A 61 -3.56 -11.23 -5.80
CA TYR A 61 -4.22 -10.81 -7.04
C TYR A 61 -3.31 -9.94 -7.93
N TYR A 62 -2.63 -8.97 -7.33
CA TYR A 62 -1.68 -8.13 -8.02
C TYR A 62 -0.36 -8.86 -8.26
N GLY A 63 0.27 -8.58 -9.40
CA GLY A 63 1.63 -9.03 -9.68
C GLY A 63 2.61 -8.59 -8.58
N PRO A 64 3.76 -9.28 -8.44
CA PRO A 64 4.71 -8.96 -7.39
C PRO A 64 5.29 -7.55 -7.57
N LEU A 65 5.56 -6.88 -6.45
CA LEU A 65 6.28 -5.60 -6.45
C LEU A 65 7.67 -5.79 -7.06
N VAL A 66 8.09 -4.87 -7.92
CA VAL A 66 9.46 -4.82 -8.41
C VAL A 66 10.38 -4.44 -7.25
N VAL A 67 11.36 -5.28 -6.97
CA VAL A 67 12.39 -5.03 -5.97
C VAL A 67 13.68 -4.66 -6.70
N PRO A 68 14.23 -3.44 -6.51
CA PRO A 68 15.49 -3.09 -7.12
C PRO A 68 16.61 -3.96 -6.51
N PRO A 69 17.68 -4.25 -7.26
CA PRO A 69 18.82 -4.98 -6.71
C PRO A 69 19.41 -4.24 -5.52
N ALA A 70 20.09 -4.96 -4.63
CA ALA A 70 20.81 -4.34 -3.52
C ALA A 70 21.79 -3.31 -4.09
N PRO A 71 21.94 -2.13 -3.48
CA PRO A 71 22.98 -1.21 -3.89
C PRO A 71 24.32 -1.94 -3.80
N THR A 72 24.97 -2.15 -4.95
CA THR A 72 26.31 -2.72 -5.00
C THR A 72 27.23 -1.70 -4.34
N THR A 73 27.70 -1.98 -3.14
CA THR A 73 28.76 -1.19 -2.50
C THR A 73 30.03 -1.37 -3.34
N ASN A 74 30.27 -0.45 -4.28
CA ASN A 74 31.48 -0.48 -5.09
C ASN A 74 32.68 0.01 -4.27
N ALA A 75 33.58 -0.94 -3.97
CA ALA A 75 35.04 -0.84 -4.00
C ALA A 75 35.70 0.46 -3.47
N SER A 76 35.84 0.58 -2.15
CA SER A 76 36.91 1.40 -1.52
C SER A 76 37.12 1.15 -0.02
N ALA A 77 36.38 0.23 0.60
CA ALA A 77 36.70 -0.23 1.95
C ALA A 77 37.85 -1.27 1.89
N PRO A 78 38.87 -1.18 2.75
CA PRO A 78 39.96 -2.16 2.77
C PRO A 78 39.39 -3.55 3.02
N ARG A 79 39.75 -4.47 2.13
CA ARG A 79 39.23 -5.84 2.06
C ARG A 79 39.73 -6.67 3.27
N ARG A 80 39.10 -6.48 4.43
CA ARG A 80 39.27 -7.35 5.61
C ARG A 80 37.92 -7.92 6.05
N SER A 81 37.42 -8.86 5.26
CA SER A 81 36.66 -10.04 5.69
C SER A 81 36.14 -10.75 4.43
N ARG A 82 36.08 -12.09 4.52
CA ARG A 82 35.57 -13.02 3.50
C ARG A 82 34.30 -12.45 2.82
N PRO A 83 34.14 -12.53 1.49
CA PRO A 83 32.87 -12.15 0.86
C PRO A 83 31.76 -12.98 1.50
N ALA A 84 30.77 -12.30 2.07
CA ALA A 84 29.53 -12.91 2.53
C ALA A 84 28.99 -13.75 1.37
N SER A 85 28.63 -15.01 1.64
CA SER A 85 28.05 -15.87 0.61
C SER A 85 26.79 -15.22 0.05
N ALA A 86 26.35 -15.54 -1.17
CA ALA A 86 25.10 -15.00 -1.70
C ALA A 86 23.88 -15.30 -0.80
N ALA A 87 23.99 -16.29 0.10
CA ALA A 87 23.01 -16.64 1.12
C ALA A 87 23.05 -15.76 2.40
N ASP A 88 24.10 -14.98 2.60
CA ASP A 88 24.28 -14.07 3.75
C ASP A 88 23.85 -12.62 3.44
N GLN A 89 23.46 -12.31 2.20
CA GLN A 89 22.90 -10.99 1.90
C GLN A 89 21.45 -10.93 2.38
N PRO A 90 21.08 -9.97 3.25
CA PRO A 90 19.69 -9.83 3.65
C PRO A 90 18.85 -9.59 2.40
N ALA A 91 17.82 -10.40 2.21
CA ALA A 91 16.89 -10.27 1.09
C ALA A 91 16.45 -8.81 0.96
N VAL A 92 16.64 -8.22 -0.21
CA VAL A 92 16.24 -6.84 -0.44
C VAL A 92 14.71 -6.80 -0.35
N ARG A 93 14.20 -6.07 0.64
CA ARG A 93 12.76 -5.90 0.82
C ARG A 93 12.22 -4.93 -0.24
N PRO A 94 10.97 -5.11 -0.69
CA PRO A 94 10.31 -4.13 -1.57
C PRO A 94 10.22 -2.74 -0.93
N GLY A 95 10.17 -2.69 0.41
CA GLY A 95 9.95 -1.47 1.18
C GLY A 95 8.63 -0.81 0.81
N SER A 96 7.58 -1.62 0.65
CA SER A 96 6.23 -1.11 0.43
C SER A 96 5.68 -0.47 1.70
N ASP A 97 5.10 0.70 1.51
CA ASP A 97 4.50 1.50 2.58
C ASP A 97 3.12 1.98 2.12
N GLY A 98 2.78 3.27 2.21
CA GLY A 98 1.47 3.78 1.83
C GLY A 98 1.03 3.52 0.39
N MET A 99 -0.29 3.46 0.21
CA MET A 99 -0.98 3.22 -1.06
C MET A 99 -2.10 4.23 -1.32
N THR A 100 -2.46 4.41 -2.59
CA THR A 100 -3.67 5.14 -3.00
C THR A 100 -4.26 4.56 -4.29
N VAL A 101 -5.51 4.90 -4.64
CA VAL A 101 -6.15 4.48 -5.89
C VAL A 101 -6.71 5.67 -6.67
N ASP A 102 -6.73 5.55 -8.00
CA ASP A 102 -7.45 6.46 -8.89
C ASP A 102 -8.88 5.98 -9.19
N ASN A 103 -9.69 6.82 -9.82
CA ASN A 103 -11.07 6.50 -10.21
C ASN A 103 -11.17 5.44 -11.31
N ASP A 104 -10.07 5.18 -12.05
CA ASP A 104 -10.01 4.09 -13.02
C ASP A 104 -9.73 2.74 -12.33
N GLY A 105 -9.52 2.73 -11.00
CA GLY A 105 -9.23 1.53 -10.22
C GLY A 105 -7.76 1.12 -10.24
N ARG A 106 -6.84 2.00 -10.67
CA ARG A 106 -5.41 1.74 -10.61
C ARG A 106 -4.90 1.92 -9.19
N LEU A 107 -4.07 1.00 -8.74
CA LEU A 107 -3.44 1.01 -7.41
C LEU A 107 -2.03 1.58 -7.51
N TYR A 108 -1.71 2.54 -6.66
CA TYR A 108 -0.40 3.17 -6.54
C TYR A 108 0.22 2.78 -5.21
N VAL A 109 1.42 2.20 -5.23
CA VAL A 109 2.12 1.69 -4.04
C VAL A 109 3.48 2.35 -3.94
N THR A 110 3.76 2.98 -2.80
CA THR A 110 5.10 3.51 -2.50
C THR A 110 6.05 2.34 -2.25
N THR A 111 7.23 2.33 -2.90
CA THR A 111 8.23 1.26 -2.75
C THR A 111 9.65 1.82 -2.88
N ARG A 112 10.68 0.98 -2.63
CA ARG A 112 12.09 1.34 -2.90
C ARG A 112 12.37 1.64 -4.36
N ALA A 113 11.67 0.99 -5.29
CA ALA A 113 11.81 1.23 -6.73
C ALA A 113 11.23 2.59 -7.16
N GLY A 114 10.33 3.17 -6.37
CA GLY A 114 9.53 4.33 -6.72
C GLY A 114 8.06 4.07 -6.43
N LEU A 115 7.18 4.87 -7.03
CA LEU A 115 5.74 4.66 -6.91
C LEU A 115 5.28 3.71 -8.01
N GLN A 116 5.04 2.45 -7.65
CA GLN A 116 4.61 1.41 -8.59
C GLN A 116 3.10 1.52 -8.81
N MET A 117 2.66 1.50 -10.05
CA MET A 117 1.26 1.56 -10.44
C MET A 117 0.84 0.22 -11.03
N PHE A 118 -0.29 -0.29 -10.53
CA PHE A 118 -0.94 -1.48 -11.05
C PHE A 118 -2.28 -1.11 -11.68
N ASP A 119 -2.57 -1.72 -12.81
CA ASP A 119 -3.87 -1.58 -13.45
C ASP A 119 -4.97 -2.38 -12.70
N PRO A 120 -6.25 -2.17 -13.04
CA PRO A 120 -7.35 -2.87 -12.37
C PRO A 120 -7.33 -4.39 -12.57
N THR A 121 -6.58 -4.91 -13.55
CA THR A 121 -6.41 -6.34 -13.81
C THR A 121 -5.29 -6.97 -12.97
N GLY A 122 -4.60 -6.17 -12.15
CA GLY A 122 -3.54 -6.63 -11.27
C GLY A 122 -2.15 -6.57 -11.90
N ARG A 123 -2.00 -6.08 -13.13
CA ARG A 123 -0.69 -6.03 -13.81
C ARG A 123 0.05 -4.74 -13.47
N LEU A 124 1.37 -4.84 -13.33
CA LEU A 124 2.23 -3.67 -13.16
C LEU A 124 2.20 -2.84 -14.45
N GLY A 125 1.63 -1.63 -14.36
CA GLY A 125 1.59 -0.67 -15.46
C GLY A 125 2.82 0.22 -15.56
N GLY A 126 3.59 0.35 -14.47
CA GLY A 126 4.87 1.05 -14.49
C GLY A 126 5.30 1.60 -13.13
N VAL A 127 6.43 2.32 -13.12
CA VAL A 127 7.00 2.93 -11.92
C VAL A 127 7.23 4.41 -12.14
N ILE A 128 6.63 5.27 -11.31
CA ILE A 128 6.94 6.69 -11.28
C ILE A 128 8.21 6.86 -10.45
N ALA A 129 9.24 7.43 -11.07
CA ALA A 129 10.53 7.67 -10.46
C ALA A 129 10.42 8.53 -9.19
N LYS A 130 11.29 8.25 -8.22
CA LYS A 130 11.36 9.03 -6.99
C LYS A 130 11.88 10.44 -7.30
N PRO A 131 11.42 11.46 -6.56
CA PRO A 131 11.96 12.81 -6.69
C PRO A 131 13.37 12.95 -6.09
N GLN A 132 13.80 12.00 -5.26
CA GLN A 132 15.14 11.89 -4.69
C GLN A 132 15.46 10.44 -4.31
N GLU A 133 16.73 10.12 -4.10
CA GLU A 133 17.19 8.80 -3.66
C GLU A 133 16.94 8.53 -2.16
N LYS A 134 15.71 8.77 -1.70
CA LYS A 134 15.24 8.46 -0.34
C LYS A 134 13.92 7.69 -0.37
N SER A 135 13.56 7.07 0.74
CA SER A 135 12.37 6.21 0.83
C SER A 135 11.09 7.04 0.71
N LEU A 136 10.17 6.57 -0.14
CA LEU A 136 8.78 7.00 -0.12
C LEU A 136 8.07 6.30 1.05
N SER A 137 7.19 7.00 1.77
CA SER A 137 6.44 6.40 2.89
C SER A 137 4.93 6.44 2.70
N ASN A 138 4.39 7.44 2.01
CA ASN A 138 2.96 7.54 1.81
C ASN A 138 2.62 8.32 0.55
N VAL A 139 1.40 8.13 0.05
CA VAL A 139 0.89 8.73 -1.18
C VAL A 139 -0.61 8.96 -1.07
N VAL A 140 -1.09 10.09 -1.60
CA VAL A 140 -2.53 10.38 -1.68
C VAL A 140 -2.84 11.31 -2.84
N PHE A 141 -4.01 11.15 -3.44
CA PHE A 141 -4.55 12.15 -4.36
C PHE A 141 -5.25 13.28 -3.59
N GLY A 142 -5.21 14.49 -4.12
CA GLY A 142 -5.76 15.68 -3.48
C GLY A 142 -5.81 16.89 -4.40
N GLY A 143 -5.93 18.07 -3.79
CA GLY A 143 -6.19 19.33 -4.48
C GLY A 143 -7.67 19.49 -4.86
N PRO A 144 -8.08 20.67 -5.36
CA PRO A 144 -9.49 21.01 -5.56
C PRO A 144 -10.24 20.10 -6.54
N LYS A 145 -9.51 19.49 -7.48
CA LYS A 145 -10.04 18.55 -8.49
C LYS A 145 -9.61 17.10 -8.22
N PHE A 146 -8.96 16.85 -7.08
CA PHE A 146 -8.44 15.54 -6.70
C PHE A 146 -7.50 14.90 -7.73
N ASP A 147 -6.83 15.74 -8.53
CA ASP A 147 -5.96 15.39 -9.67
C ASP A 147 -4.48 15.73 -9.39
N THR A 148 -4.15 16.00 -8.13
CA THR A 148 -2.78 16.24 -7.67
C THR A 148 -2.36 15.11 -6.76
N LEU A 149 -1.25 14.45 -7.12
CA LEU A 149 -0.68 13.37 -6.34
C LEU A 149 0.35 13.95 -5.36
N TYR A 150 0.19 13.67 -4.07
CA TYR A 150 1.10 14.06 -3.00
C TYR A 150 1.83 12.81 -2.50
N VAL A 151 3.13 12.93 -2.25
CA VAL A 151 3.97 11.82 -1.79
C VAL A 151 4.91 12.32 -0.69
N THR A 152 4.99 11.58 0.41
CA THR A 152 6.00 11.81 1.46
C THR A 152 7.27 11.01 1.14
N CYS A 153 8.42 11.67 1.22
CA CYS A 153 9.73 11.09 0.93
C CYS A 153 10.74 11.50 2.00
N THR A 154 10.80 10.72 3.08
CA THR A 154 11.65 10.91 4.27
C THR A 154 11.59 12.32 4.88
N ASP A 155 12.29 13.29 4.29
CA ASP A 155 12.49 14.65 4.78
C ASP A 155 11.63 15.69 4.06
N LYS A 156 10.95 15.32 2.98
CA LYS A 156 10.18 16.26 2.15
C LYS A 156 8.84 15.66 1.71
N VAL A 157 7.91 16.56 1.39
CA VAL A 157 6.66 16.23 0.69
C VAL A 157 6.76 16.79 -0.72
N TYR A 158 6.46 15.95 -1.71
CA TYR A 158 6.41 16.32 -3.12
C TYR A 158 4.99 16.24 -3.63
N CYS A 159 4.66 17.06 -4.62
CA CYS A 159 3.40 16.95 -5.32
C CYS A 159 3.59 17.03 -6.83
N ARG A 160 2.68 16.40 -7.58
CA ARG A 160 2.68 16.42 -9.04
C ARG A 160 1.26 16.46 -9.56
N LYS A 161 1.01 17.33 -10.54
CA LYS A 161 -0.24 17.32 -11.30
C LYS A 161 -0.34 16.05 -12.13
N THR A 162 -1.47 15.37 -12.05
CA THR A 162 -1.75 14.14 -12.81
C THR A 162 -2.89 14.36 -13.79
N LYS A 163 -2.97 13.47 -14.80
CA LYS A 163 -4.09 13.44 -15.75
C LYS A 163 -5.29 12.66 -15.21
N VAL A 164 -5.05 11.82 -14.22
CA VAL A 164 -6.07 10.99 -13.56
C VAL A 164 -6.62 11.73 -12.35
N VAL A 165 -7.77 11.28 -11.88
CA VAL A 165 -8.42 11.79 -10.67
C VAL A 165 -8.43 10.67 -9.65
N GLY A 166 -8.01 10.97 -8.42
CA GLY A 166 -8.05 10.01 -7.33
C GLY A 166 -9.47 9.60 -6.93
N THR A 167 -9.57 8.54 -6.14
CA THR A 167 -10.84 8.18 -5.48
C THR A 167 -10.97 8.91 -4.14
N PRO A 168 -11.97 9.79 -3.93
CA PRO A 168 -12.22 10.39 -2.63
C PRO A 168 -12.85 9.36 -1.68
N TYR A 169 -12.17 9.04 -0.57
CA TYR A 169 -12.65 8.09 0.43
C TYR A 169 -13.74 8.67 1.35
N SER A 170 -13.93 10.00 1.35
CA SER A 170 -14.91 10.67 2.19
C SER A 170 -16.30 10.67 1.51
N LEU A 171 -17.24 9.95 2.11
CA LEU A 171 -18.70 10.13 1.99
C LEU A 171 -19.34 9.75 0.63
N LYS A 172 -19.48 8.45 0.35
CA LYS A 172 -20.73 7.96 -0.25
C LYS A 172 -21.58 7.30 0.84
N ARG A 173 -22.19 8.10 1.71
CA ARG A 173 -23.47 7.67 2.30
C ARG A 173 -24.49 7.86 1.19
N SER A 174 -24.98 6.78 0.61
CA SER A 174 -26.21 6.84 -0.16
C SER A 174 -27.27 7.44 0.75
N GLU A 175 -27.97 8.48 0.29
CA GLU A 175 -29.23 8.86 0.89
C GLU A 175 -30.14 7.63 0.85
N THR A 176 -30.32 6.97 1.99
CA THR A 176 -31.41 6.02 2.13
C THR A 176 -32.67 6.86 2.04
N LYS A 177 -33.30 6.88 0.87
CA LYS A 177 -34.65 7.42 0.74
C LYS A 177 -35.54 6.54 1.63
N ALA A 178 -35.97 7.08 2.77
CA ALA A 178 -36.90 6.40 3.66
C ALA A 178 -38.20 6.08 2.89
N PRO A 179 -38.89 4.96 3.21
CA PRO A 179 -40.16 4.61 2.58
C PRO A 179 -41.24 5.67 2.81
#